data_AF-I4WFI2-F1
#
_entry.id   AF-I4WFI2-F1
#
_cell.length_a   1.000
_cell.length_b   1.000
_cell.length_c   1.000
_cell.angle_alpha   90.00
_cell.angle_beta   90.00
_cell.angle_gamma   90.00
#
_symmetry.space_group_name_H-M   'P 1'
#
loop_
_entity.id
_entity.type
_entity.pdbx_description
1 polymer ?
#
loop_
_entity_poly.entity_id
_entity_poly.type
_entity_poly.pdbx_seq_one_letter_code
_entity_poly.pdbx_strand_id
1 'polypeptide(L)'
;MLNATDRGIGFAVWRGDENITKDQLNEPVGDDVIRIAPIIMGSKNAGFLNIVLGVILIAVSFMDGGLTAPEAAGVLSAGIGLAAGGVVALLTPVPKGTKNKSVANEPSYAFNGAVNTQA
;
A
#
# COMPACT_ATOMS: atom_id res chain seq x y z
N MET A 1 -13.80 -13.38 -12.31
CA MET A 1 -12.73 -13.63 -11.33
C MET A 1 -11.32 -13.24 -11.84
N LEU A 2 -11.07 -13.23 -13.16
CA LEU A 2 -9.74 -12.94 -13.76
C LEU A 2 -9.14 -11.55 -13.44
N ASN A 3 -9.94 -10.54 -13.11
CA ASN A 3 -9.48 -9.16 -12.85
C ASN A 3 -9.46 -8.78 -11.36
N ALA A 4 -9.47 -9.75 -10.43
CA ALA A 4 -9.49 -9.47 -8.99
C ALA A 4 -8.21 -8.71 -8.53
N THR A 5 -7.06 -9.09 -9.09
CA THR A 5 -5.77 -8.45 -8.84
C THR A 5 -5.78 -6.98 -9.27
N ASP A 6 -6.42 -6.65 -10.40
CA ASP A 6 -6.56 -5.26 -10.87
C ASP A 6 -7.47 -4.43 -9.97
N ARG A 7 -8.39 -5.08 -9.25
CA ARG A 7 -9.20 -4.47 -8.20
C ARG A 7 -8.49 -4.45 -6.85
N GLY A 8 -7.21 -4.85 -6.79
CA GLY A 8 -6.39 -4.95 -5.58
C GLY A 8 -6.93 -5.95 -4.56
N ILE A 9 -7.51 -7.04 -5.05
CA ILE A 9 -7.95 -8.18 -4.26
C ILE A 9 -7.07 -9.37 -4.67
N GLY A 10 -6.32 -9.90 -3.71
CA GLY A 10 -5.56 -11.13 -3.85
C GLY A 10 -6.33 -12.29 -3.27
N PHE A 11 -5.84 -13.49 -3.51
CA PHE A 11 -6.34 -14.68 -2.84
C PHE A 11 -5.18 -15.30 -2.09
N ALA A 12 -5.36 -15.47 -0.78
CA ALA A 12 -4.50 -16.35 -0.02
C ALA A 12 -5.12 -17.75 -0.07
N VAL A 13 -4.25 -18.75 -0.21
CA VAL A 13 -4.62 -20.15 -0.36
C VAL A 13 -4.00 -20.89 0.81
N TRP A 14 -4.82 -21.64 1.53
CA TRP A 14 -4.38 -22.48 2.63
C TRP A 14 -4.74 -23.94 2.37
N ARG A 15 -3.87 -24.84 2.84
CA ARG A 15 -4.12 -26.28 2.94
C ARG A 15 -4.28 -26.58 4.44
N GLY A 16 -5.47 -26.93 4.89
CA GLY A 16 -5.76 -27.03 6.32
C GLY A 16 -5.53 -25.68 7.01
N ASP A 17 -4.53 -25.62 7.90
CA ASP A 17 -4.11 -24.42 8.63
C ASP A 17 -2.80 -23.79 8.09
N GLU A 18 -2.17 -24.41 7.08
CA GLU A 18 -0.92 -23.92 6.49
C GLU A 18 -1.16 -23.01 5.28
N ASN A 19 -0.44 -21.88 5.22
CA ASN A 19 -0.47 -20.98 4.06
C ASN A 19 0.49 -21.51 2.99
N ILE A 20 -0.04 -21.81 1.81
CA ILE A 20 0.73 -22.42 0.73
C ILE A 20 1.13 -21.39 -0.33
N THR A 21 2.36 -21.54 -0.82
CA THR A 21 2.93 -20.72 -1.88
C THR A 21 2.60 -21.27 -3.27
N LYS A 22 2.82 -20.48 -4.32
CA LYS A 22 2.48 -20.87 -5.70
C LYS A 22 3.11 -22.21 -6.12
N ASP A 23 4.34 -22.46 -5.70
CA ASP A 23 5.09 -23.65 -6.08
C ASP A 23 4.53 -24.92 -5.41
N GLN A 24 3.89 -24.75 -4.25
CA GLN A 24 3.27 -25.81 -3.47
C GLN A 24 1.83 -26.15 -3.92
N LEU A 25 1.28 -25.40 -4.89
CA LEU A 25 -0.06 -25.65 -5.42
C LEU A 25 -0.19 -26.99 -6.15
N ASN A 26 0.92 -27.53 -6.66
CA ASN A 26 0.94 -28.80 -7.38
C ASN A 26 1.22 -30.00 -6.46
N GLU A 27 1.47 -29.77 -5.17
CA GLU A 27 1.65 -30.86 -4.22
C GLU A 27 0.32 -31.56 -3.93
N PRO A 28 0.33 -32.88 -3.72
CA PRO A 28 -0.88 -33.61 -3.36
C PRO A 28 -1.43 -33.09 -2.02
N VAL A 29 -2.69 -32.67 -2.05
CA VAL A 29 -3.42 -32.06 -0.90
C VAL A 29 -4.02 -33.10 0.05
N GLY A 30 -3.88 -34.40 -0.24
CA GLY A 30 -4.44 -35.47 0.60
C GLY A 30 -5.95 -35.29 0.84
N ASP A 31 -6.36 -35.41 2.11
CA ASP A 31 -7.72 -35.15 2.59
C ASP A 31 -7.90 -33.74 3.18
N ASP A 32 -6.90 -32.85 3.03
CA ASP A 32 -6.97 -31.52 3.62
C ASP A 32 -7.92 -30.60 2.85
N VAL A 33 -8.66 -29.78 3.61
CA VAL A 33 -9.54 -28.77 3.05
C VAL A 33 -8.72 -27.60 2.52
N ILE A 34 -8.88 -27.29 1.23
CA ILE A 34 -8.31 -26.08 0.63
C ILE A 34 -9.21 -24.89 0.97
N ARG A 35 -8.67 -23.89 1.66
CA ARG A 35 -9.35 -22.62 1.94
C ARG A 35 -8.80 -21.54 1.04
N ILE A 36 -9.69 -20.81 0.37
CA ILE A 36 -9.33 -19.68 -0.48
C ILE A 36 -10.11 -18.47 0.02
N ALA A 37 -9.40 -17.46 0.52
CA ALA A 37 -10.04 -16.23 1.01
C ALA A 37 -9.53 -15.01 0.24
N PRO A 38 -10.43 -14.09 -0.13
CA PRO A 38 -10.02 -12.82 -0.71
C PRO A 38 -9.32 -11.98 0.36
N ILE A 39 -8.11 -11.51 0.03
CA ILE A 39 -7.33 -10.58 0.85
C ILE A 39 -7.16 -9.25 0.11
N ILE A 40 -7.23 -8.14 0.83
CA ILE A 40 -7.02 -6.83 0.24
C ILE A 40 -5.51 -6.65 0.01
N MET A 41 -5.10 -6.46 -1.24
CA MET A 41 -3.70 -6.20 -1.62
C MET A 41 -3.48 -4.71 -1.87
N GLY A 42 -2.32 -4.19 -1.43
CA GLY A 42 -1.86 -2.82 -1.75
C GLY A 42 -1.72 -1.85 -0.59
N SER A 43 -1.96 -2.25 0.67
CA SER A 43 -1.81 -1.34 1.82
C SER A 43 -0.37 -1.12 2.30
N LYS A 44 0.62 -1.79 1.70
CA LYS A 44 1.90 -2.01 2.38
C LYS A 44 2.70 -0.75 2.71
N ASN A 45 2.55 0.35 1.97
CA ASN A 45 3.50 1.48 2.08
C ASN A 45 2.86 2.87 2.17
N ALA A 46 1.61 2.99 2.58
CA ALA A 46 0.87 4.27 2.54
C ALA A 46 1.35 5.36 3.52
N GLY A 47 2.58 5.31 4.05
CA GLY A 47 3.06 6.32 5.01
C GLY A 47 4.16 5.85 5.94
N PHE A 48 4.54 4.56 5.88
CA PHE A 48 5.53 3.97 6.78
C PHE A 48 6.87 4.71 6.78
N LEU A 49 7.40 5.08 5.60
CA LEU A 49 8.65 5.83 5.51
C LEU A 49 8.55 7.22 6.14
N ASN A 50 7.42 7.91 5.96
CA ASN A 50 7.18 9.23 6.55
C ASN A 50 7.06 9.14 8.07
N ILE A 51 6.46 8.07 8.60
CA ILE A 51 6.41 7.81 10.04
C ILE A 51 7.81 7.60 10.60
N VAL A 52 8.61 6.74 9.97
CA VAL A 52 9.98 6.45 10.42
C VAL A 52 10.83 7.72 10.40
N LEU A 53 10.79 8.48 9.30
CA LEU A 53 11.50 9.75 9.19
C LEU A 53 11.02 10.77 10.24
N GLY A 54 9.70 10.88 10.43
CA GLY A 54 9.11 11.79 11.42
C GLY A 54 9.55 11.47 12.86
N VAL A 55 9.56 10.19 13.22
CA VAL A 55 10.03 9.74 14.55
C VAL A 55 11.51 10.05 14.77
N ILE A 56 12.35 9.86 13.75
CA ILE A 56 13.78 10.21 13.83
C ILE A 56 13.95 11.71 14.05
N LEU A 57 13.23 12.56 13.31
CA LEU A 57 13.30 14.01 13.48
C LEU A 57 12.84 14.47 14.87
N ILE A 58 11.79 13.85 15.41
CA ILE A 58 11.36 14.10 16.79
C ILE A 58 12.51 13.76 17.75
N ALA A 59 13.13 12.58 17.63
CA ALA A 59 14.24 12.19 18.50
C ALA A 59 15.43 13.16 18.41
N VAL A 60 15.82 13.55 17.20
CA VAL A 60 16.93 14.49 16.95
C VAL A 60 16.62 15.89 17.50
N SER A 61 15.36 16.34 17.49
CA SER A 61 14.98 17.66 18.04
C SER A 61 15.25 17.83 19.54
N PHE A 62 15.46 16.73 20.27
CA PHE A 62 15.84 16.74 21.70
C PHE A 62 17.34 16.54 21.93
N MET A 63 18.12 16.30 20.87
CA MET A 63 19.58 16.19 20.91
C MET A 63 20.23 17.56 20.65
N ASP A 64 21.49 17.74 21.05
CA ASP A 64 22.28 18.98 20.90
C ASP A 64 21.53 20.28 21.24
N GLY A 65 21.44 20.62 22.53
CA GLY A 65 20.74 21.83 23.02
C GLY A 65 19.22 21.67 23.14
N GLY A 66 18.63 20.63 22.57
CA GLY A 66 17.20 20.31 22.71
C GLY A 66 16.29 21.46 22.27
N LEU A 67 15.13 21.61 22.91
CA LEU A 67 14.16 22.69 22.61
C LEU A 67 14.71 24.12 22.78
N THR A 68 15.90 24.29 23.35
CA THR A 68 16.53 25.62 23.50
C THR A 68 17.26 26.07 22.24
N ALA A 69 17.54 25.15 21.30
CA ALA A 69 18.08 25.50 20.00
C ALA A 69 16.99 26.17 19.13
N PRO A 70 17.29 27.30 18.44
CA PRO A 70 16.32 28.01 17.61
C PRO A 70 15.70 27.14 16.51
N GLU A 71 16.43 26.14 16.04
CA GLU A 71 16.00 25.24 14.98
C GLU A 71 15.17 24.05 15.49
N ALA A 72 15.28 23.70 16.78
CA ALA A 72 14.63 22.51 17.36
C ALA A 72 13.10 22.56 17.29
N ALA A 73 12.49 23.75 17.44
CA ALA A 73 11.04 23.90 17.30
C ALA A 73 10.55 23.60 15.86
N GLY A 74 11.36 23.95 14.85
CA GLY A 74 11.07 23.65 13.45
C GLY A 74 11.23 22.16 13.13
N VAL A 75 12.28 21.54 13.65
CA VAL A 75 12.55 20.10 13.47
C VAL A 75 11.49 19.26 14.17
N LEU A 76 11.09 19.63 15.39
CA LEU A 76 10.04 18.92 16.14
C LEU A 76 8.69 19.01 15.43
N SER A 77 8.30 20.20 15.00
CA SER A 77 7.02 20.40 14.28
C SER A 77 7.00 19.67 12.94
N ALA A 78 8.11 19.66 12.19
CA ALA A 78 8.25 18.86 10.98
C ALA A 78 8.16 17.35 11.26
N GLY A 79 8.82 16.87 12.32
CA GLY A 79 8.78 15.46 12.72
C GLY A 79 7.37 15.00 13.11
N ILE A 80 6.66 15.81 13.91
CA ILE A 80 5.26 15.58 14.27
C ILE A 80 4.37 15.58 13.02
N GLY A 81 4.54 16.56 12.12
CA GLY A 81 3.76 16.66 10.89
C GLY A 81 3.94 15.45 9.97
N LEU A 82 5.18 14.98 9.81
CA LEU A 82 5.50 13.80 8.99
C LEU A 82 4.95 12.51 9.60
N ALA A 83 5.08 12.34 10.93
CA ALA A 83 4.55 11.20 11.63
C ALA A 83 3.01 11.16 11.57
N ALA A 84 2.35 12.28 11.89
CA ALA A 84 0.90 12.40 11.84
C ALA A 84 0.35 12.23 10.41
N GLY A 85 0.98 12.86 9.42
CA GLY A 85 0.60 12.72 8.00
C GLY A 85 0.77 11.29 7.48
N GLY A 86 1.83 10.60 7.92
CA GLY A 86 2.02 9.19 7.60
C GLY A 86 0.98 8.28 8.24
N VAL A 87 0.58 8.53 9.50
CA VAL A 87 -0.53 7.80 10.15
C VAL A 87 -1.85 8.05 9.43
N VAL A 88 -2.16 9.30 9.10
CA VAL A 88 -3.36 9.64 8.33
C VAL A 88 -3.35 8.93 6.98
N ALA A 89 -2.21 8.87 6.29
CA ALA A 89 -2.11 8.18 5.02
C ALA A 89 -2.19 6.64 5.14
N LEU A 90 -1.81 6.06 6.29
CA LEU A 90 -2.12 4.65 6.63
C LEU A 90 -3.61 4.39 6.87
N LEU A 91 -4.33 5.35 7.45
CA LEU A 91 -5.78 5.28 7.69
C LEU A 91 -6.60 5.66 6.45
N THR A 92 -6.01 6.43 5.54
CA THR A 92 -6.66 6.86 4.30
C THR A 92 -6.53 5.74 3.28
N PRO A 93 -7.64 5.29 2.66
CA PRO A 93 -7.56 4.39 1.52
C PRO A 93 -6.74 5.09 0.43
N VAL A 94 -5.53 4.61 0.17
CA VAL A 94 -4.71 5.16 -0.91
C VAL A 94 -5.48 4.95 -2.21
N PRO A 95 -5.85 6.04 -2.93
CA PRO A 95 -6.50 5.92 -4.21
C PRO A 95 -5.61 5.06 -5.10
N LYS A 96 -6.13 3.91 -5.54
CA LYS A 96 -5.45 3.09 -6.54
C LYS A 96 -5.37 3.95 -7.78
N GLY A 97 -4.21 4.57 -8.00
CA GLY A 97 -3.96 5.36 -9.20
C GLY A 97 -4.39 4.53 -10.41
N THR A 98 -5.20 5.13 -11.28
CA THR A 98 -5.47 4.57 -12.60
C THR A 98 -4.14 4.16 -13.18
N LYS A 99 -3.95 2.86 -13.44
CA LYS A 99 -2.76 2.38 -14.14
C LYS A 99 -2.68 3.20 -15.42
N ASN A 100 -1.75 4.15 -15.49
CA ASN A 100 -1.39 4.83 -16.74
C ASN A 100 -0.74 3.74 -17.60
N LYS A 101 -1.56 3.01 -18.33
CA LYS A 101 -1.07 2.10 -19.35
C LYS A 101 -0.67 2.93 -20.56
N SER A 102 0.64 2.97 -20.74
CA SER A 102 1.36 3.45 -21.90
C SER A 102 0.81 2.87 -23.22
N VAL A 103 0.47 3.76 -24.15
CA VAL A 103 0.61 3.65 -25.63
C VAL A 103 -0.14 2.51 -26.35
N ALA A 104 -1.17 1.93 -25.75
CA ALA A 104 -2.15 1.13 -26.51
C ALA A 104 -3.55 1.59 -26.13
N ASN A 105 -4.32 1.97 -27.15
CA ASN A 105 -5.68 2.50 -27.14
C ASN A 105 -6.68 1.52 -26.48
N GLU A 106 -6.57 1.32 -25.16
CA GLU A 106 -7.48 0.51 -24.35
C GLU A 106 -8.51 1.44 -23.66
N PRO A 107 -9.81 1.11 -23.68
CA PRO A 107 -10.85 2.02 -23.20
C PRO A 107 -10.67 2.39 -21.72
N SER A 108 -10.63 3.69 -21.42
CA SER A 108 -10.59 4.18 -20.05
C SER A 108 -11.96 4.05 -19.41
N TYR A 109 -12.20 2.97 -18.66
CA TYR A 109 -13.44 2.77 -17.89
C TYR A 109 -13.52 3.60 -16.59
N ALA A 110 -12.57 4.54 -16.38
CA ALA A 110 -12.59 5.48 -15.26
C ALA A 110 -13.35 6.78 -15.58
N PHE A 111 -13.62 7.04 -16.85
CA PHE A 111 -14.52 8.09 -17.30
C PHE A 111 -15.43 7.48 -18.38
N ASN A 112 -16.74 7.68 -18.26
CA ASN A 112 -17.67 7.33 -19.33
C ASN A 112 -17.47 8.31 -20.52
N GLY A 113 -16.34 8.20 -21.22
CA GLY A 113 -15.90 9.12 -22.26
C GLY A 113 -15.47 8.33 -23.49
N ALA A 114 -16.20 8.53 -24.58
CA ALA A 114 -16.10 7.82 -25.85
C ALA A 114 -14.65 7.55 -26.31
N VAL A 115 -14.43 6.35 -26.85
CA VAL A 115 -13.27 6.10 -27.72
C VAL A 115 -13.54 6.78 -29.07
N ASN A 116 -12.64 7.67 -29.50
CA ASN A 116 -12.63 8.13 -30.88
C ASN A 116 -12.02 7.01 -31.74
N THR A 117 -12.83 6.40 -32.59
CA THR A 117 -12.35 5.63 -33.74
C THR A 117 -11.57 6.58 -34.63
N GLN A 118 -10.25 6.40 -34.73
CA GLN A 118 -9.49 6.94 -35.84
C GLN A 118 -9.59 5.93 -36.99
N ALA A 119 -10.01 6.43 -38.15
CA ALA A 119 -10.02 5.71 -39.42
C ALA A 119 -8.61 5.50 -39.95
#